data_AF-A0A521PJ28-F1
#
_entry.id   AF-A0A521PJ28-F1
#
_cell.length_a   1.000
_cell.length_b   1.000
_cell.length_c   1.000
_cell.angle_alpha   90.00
_cell.angle_beta   90.00
_cell.angle_gamma   90.00
#
_symmetry.space_group_name_H-M   'P 1'
#
loop_
_entity.id
_entity.type
_entity.pdbx_description
1 polymer ?
#
loop_
_entity_poly.entity_id
_entity_poly.type
_entity_poly.pdbx_seq_one_letter_code
_entity_poly.pdbx_strand_id
1 'polypeptide(L)'
;MKLIAIPALFALALAAPAVAGPTVTTSIAVSPAGLDLSTAAGAETMANRLDRAAVRACGASDFSLRDYQQAVRRSACYRDAMGQALTALNAPAVNAALRTAPPGDR
;
A
#
# COMPACT_ATOMS: atom_id res chain seq x y z
N MET A 1 -48.34 -26.66 -36.79
CA MET A 1 -47.35 -25.89 -37.57
C MET A 1 -47.61 -24.39 -37.39
N LYS A 2 -46.76 -23.72 -36.60
CA LYS A 2 -46.53 -22.26 -36.70
C LYS A 2 -45.22 -21.96 -35.96
N LEU A 3 -44.14 -21.88 -36.72
CA LEU A 3 -42.81 -21.44 -36.25
C LEU A 3 -42.89 -19.93 -36.01
N ILE A 4 -42.54 -19.45 -34.82
CA ILE A 4 -42.32 -18.03 -34.58
C ILE A 4 -40.92 -17.86 -34.02
N ALA A 5 -40.19 -17.00 -34.72
CA ALA A 5 -38.75 -16.83 -34.72
C ALA A 5 -38.21 -16.19 -33.44
N ILE A 6 -36.99 -16.59 -33.10
CA ILE A 6 -36.12 -16.07 -32.06
C ILE A 6 -35.50 -14.76 -32.57
N PRO A 7 -35.65 -13.60 -31.91
CA PRO A 7 -34.70 -12.51 -32.07
C PRO A 7 -33.66 -12.62 -30.94
N ALA A 8 -32.48 -13.08 -31.31
CA ALA A 8 -31.30 -12.98 -30.46
C ALA A 8 -30.94 -11.50 -30.30
N LEU A 9 -31.31 -10.89 -29.16
CA LEU A 9 -30.77 -9.59 -28.78
C LEU A 9 -29.31 -9.77 -28.35
N PHE A 10 -28.41 -9.48 -29.29
CA PHE A 10 -26.99 -9.31 -29.08
C PHE A 10 -26.77 -8.05 -28.21
N ALA A 11 -26.70 -8.20 -26.89
CA ALA A 11 -26.25 -7.13 -26.00
C ALA A 11 -24.71 -7.05 -26.10
N LEU A 12 -24.19 -6.15 -26.94
CA LEU A 12 -22.77 -5.81 -26.94
C LEU A 12 -22.43 -5.10 -25.62
N ALA A 13 -21.80 -5.83 -24.70
CA ALA A 13 -21.17 -5.26 -23.52
C ALA A 13 -19.96 -4.41 -23.96
N LEU A 14 -20.10 -3.10 -23.94
CA LEU A 14 -18.98 -2.15 -24.04
C LEU A 14 -18.18 -2.19 -22.74
N ALA A 15 -17.32 -3.18 -22.58
CA ALA A 15 -16.25 -3.14 -21.59
C ALA A 15 -15.14 -2.23 -22.12
N ALA A 16 -15.24 -0.93 -21.84
CA ALA A 16 -14.13 -0.02 -22.12
C ALA A 16 -12.90 -0.47 -21.29
N PRO A 17 -11.73 -0.68 -21.92
CA PRO A 17 -10.54 -0.99 -21.16
C PRO A 17 -10.16 0.27 -20.37
N ALA A 18 -10.17 0.18 -19.04
CA ALA A 18 -9.56 1.18 -18.19
C ALA A 18 -8.05 1.14 -18.44
N VAL A 19 -7.57 2.00 -19.34
CA VAL A 19 -6.14 2.25 -19.54
C VAL A 19 -5.60 2.87 -18.26
N ALA A 20 -4.88 2.06 -17.48
CA ALA A 20 -4.09 2.56 -16.37
C ALA A 20 -3.02 3.51 -16.94
N GLY A 21 -3.03 4.76 -16.49
CA GLY A 21 -2.00 5.75 -16.83
C GLY A 21 -0.60 5.29 -16.37
N PRO A 22 0.47 5.99 -16.78
CA PRO A 22 1.84 5.60 -16.46
C PRO A 22 2.04 5.44 -14.94
N THR A 23 2.30 4.21 -14.51
CA THR A 23 2.58 3.89 -13.11
C THR A 23 3.96 4.44 -12.75
N VAL A 24 4.00 5.54 -12.00
CA VAL A 24 5.25 6.07 -11.46
C VAL A 24 5.63 5.23 -10.24
N THR A 25 6.57 4.30 -10.42
CA THR A 25 7.13 3.52 -9.31
C THR A 25 8.19 4.36 -8.60
N THR A 26 7.87 4.86 -7.41
CA THR A 26 8.86 5.46 -6.52
C THR A 26 9.34 4.43 -5.51
N SER A 27 10.67 4.26 -5.47
CA SER A 27 11.33 3.31 -4.56
C SER A 27 12.19 4.08 -3.59
N ILE A 28 11.96 3.87 -2.29
CA ILE A 28 12.73 4.49 -1.21
C ILE A 28 13.47 3.38 -0.48
N ALA A 29 14.81 3.38 -0.60
CA ALA A 29 15.65 2.43 0.09
C ALA A 29 15.66 2.70 1.61
N VAL A 30 15.23 1.71 2.40
CA VAL A 30 15.27 1.77 3.87
C VAL A 30 16.29 0.75 4.37
N SER A 31 17.45 1.23 4.83
CA SER A 31 18.48 0.34 5.38
C SER A 31 18.18 -0.04 6.83
N PRO A 32 18.15 -1.33 7.21
CA PRO A 32 18.03 -1.73 8.61
C PRO A 32 19.32 -1.52 9.43
N ALA A 33 20.40 -0.99 8.83
CA ALA A 33 21.69 -0.85 9.48
C ALA A 33 21.61 -0.09 10.81
N GLY A 34 22.31 -0.62 11.82
CA GLY A 34 22.38 -0.04 13.16
C GLY A 34 21.19 -0.38 14.07
N LEU A 35 20.28 -1.24 13.63
CA LEU A 35 19.08 -1.59 14.38
C LEU A 35 19.00 -3.08 14.66
N ASP A 36 18.85 -3.44 15.94
CA ASP A 36 18.61 -4.82 16.33
C ASP A 36 17.12 -5.15 16.21
N LEU A 37 16.75 -5.75 15.08
CA LEU A 37 15.37 -6.15 14.77
C LEU A 37 14.87 -7.31 15.66
N SER A 38 15.74 -7.94 16.46
CA SER A 38 15.33 -8.94 17.46
C SER A 38 14.76 -8.30 18.73
N THR A 39 15.01 -7.01 18.95
CA THR A 39 14.48 -6.24 20.09
C THR A 39 13.18 -5.53 19.74
N ALA A 40 12.29 -5.36 20.73
CA ALA A 40 11.06 -4.60 20.54
C ALA A 40 11.34 -3.15 20.09
N ALA A 41 12.30 -2.48 20.73
CA ALA A 41 12.68 -1.10 20.41
C ALA A 41 13.23 -0.96 18.98
N GLY A 42 14.05 -1.93 18.53
CA GLY A 42 14.55 -1.96 17.16
C GLY A 42 13.44 -2.27 16.14
N ALA A 43 12.52 -3.17 16.47
CA ALA A 43 11.38 -3.47 15.62
C ALA A 43 10.43 -2.26 15.45
N GLU A 44 10.12 -1.55 16.54
CA GLU A 44 9.31 -0.32 16.51
C GLU A 44 9.99 0.80 15.72
N THR A 45 11.29 0.99 15.92
CA THR A 45 12.06 1.98 15.18
C THR A 45 12.05 1.66 13.68
N MET A 46 12.17 0.38 13.31
CA MET A 46 12.08 -0.03 11.91
C MET A 46 10.69 0.20 11.34
N ALA A 47 9.64 -0.14 12.09
CA ALA A 47 8.25 0.11 11.71
C ALA A 47 8.01 1.61 11.44
N ASN A 48 8.52 2.50 12.29
CA ASN A 48 8.44 3.95 12.08
C ASN A 48 9.21 4.44 10.83
N ARG A 49 10.33 3.80 10.51
CA ARG A 49 11.12 4.14 9.30
C ARG A 49 10.41 3.69 8.03
N LEU A 50 9.86 2.48 8.05
CA LEU A 50 9.02 1.98 6.98
C LEU A 50 7.82 2.89 6.78
N ASP A 51 7.16 3.31 7.87
CA ASP A 51 5.98 4.16 7.82
C ASP A 51 6.23 5.45 7.04
N ARG A 52 7.28 6.18 7.44
CA ARG A 52 7.69 7.41 6.76
C ARG A 52 8.08 7.17 5.30
N ALA A 53 8.75 6.06 5.01
CA ALA A 53 9.10 5.71 3.64
C ALA A 53 7.87 5.43 2.78
N ALA A 54 6.88 4.69 3.28
CA ALA A 54 5.65 4.41 2.54
C ALA A 54 4.81 5.67 2.33
N VAL A 55 4.65 6.53 3.34
CA VAL A 55 3.95 7.82 3.20
C VAL A 55 4.61 8.70 2.15
N ARG A 56 5.95 8.77 2.13
CA ARG A 56 6.74 9.50 1.12
C ARG A 56 6.64 8.90 -0.27
N ALA A 57 6.70 7.58 -0.40
CA ALA A 57 6.50 6.89 -1.66
C ALA A 57 5.08 7.14 -2.21
N CYS A 58 4.08 7.25 -1.34
CA CYS A 58 2.71 7.53 -1.76
C CYS A 58 2.39 9.02 -1.93
N GLY A 59 3.40 9.90 -1.88
CA GLY A 59 3.28 11.31 -2.25
C GLY A 59 2.96 12.28 -1.10
N ALA A 60 2.97 11.81 0.16
CA ALA A 60 2.90 12.69 1.34
C ALA A 60 4.28 12.87 1.97
N SER A 61 4.57 14.06 2.47
CA SER A 61 5.80 14.35 3.20
C SER A 61 5.50 14.80 4.62
N ASP A 62 6.53 14.93 5.46
CA ASP A 62 6.38 15.44 6.82
C ASP A 62 5.81 16.88 6.85
N PHE A 63 5.95 17.62 5.74
CA PHE A 63 5.40 18.97 5.56
C PHE A 63 3.98 18.99 5.01
N SER A 64 3.42 17.85 4.63
CA SER A 64 2.04 17.77 4.16
C SER A 64 1.05 17.98 5.31
N LEU A 65 -0.15 18.46 4.99
CA LEU A 65 -1.26 18.57 5.95
C LEU A 65 -1.54 17.22 6.61
N ARG A 66 -1.91 17.23 7.89
CA ARG A 66 -2.16 16.01 8.68
C ARG A 66 -3.26 15.16 8.04
N ASP A 67 -4.33 15.78 7.56
CA ASP A 67 -5.42 15.07 6.88
C ASP A 67 -4.96 14.39 5.58
N TYR A 68 -4.05 15.04 4.84
CA TYR A 68 -3.48 14.44 3.63
C TYR A 68 -2.59 13.23 3.97
N GLN A 69 -1.77 13.33 5.01
CA GLN A 69 -0.97 12.18 5.48
C GLN A 69 -1.88 11.01 5.89
N GLN A 70 -2.99 11.29 6.58
CA GLN A 70 -3.96 10.27 6.97
C GLN A 70 -4.70 9.66 5.77
N ALA A 71 -5.05 10.48 4.77
CA ALA A 71 -5.61 9.99 3.52
C ALA A 71 -4.63 9.05 2.80
N VAL A 72 -3.34 9.41 2.76
CA VAL A 72 -2.28 8.57 2.19
C VAL A 72 -2.13 7.26 2.96
N ARG A 73 -2.14 7.27 4.30
CA ARG A 73 -2.07 6.05 5.14
C ARG A 73 -3.23 5.09 4.88
N ARG A 74 -4.40 5.61 4.51
CA ARG A 74 -5.59 4.80 4.16
C ARG A 74 -5.61 4.33 2.70
N SER A 75 -4.69 4.82 1.87
CA SER A 75 -4.63 4.49 0.44
C SER A 75 -4.17 3.06 0.19
N ALA A 76 -4.51 2.54 -0.99
CA ALA A 76 -3.99 1.25 -1.47
C ALA A 76 -2.45 1.28 -1.61
N CYS A 77 -1.91 2.39 -2.11
CA CYS A 77 -0.46 2.59 -2.24
C CYS A 77 0.28 2.31 -0.94
N TYR A 78 -0.23 2.85 0.18
CA TYR A 78 0.42 2.68 1.47
C TYR A 78 0.42 1.20 1.91
N ARG A 79 -0.71 0.51 1.77
CA ARG A 79 -0.83 -0.92 2.11
C ARG A 79 0.10 -1.78 1.26
N ASP A 80 0.18 -1.51 -0.03
CA ASP A 80 1.01 -2.27 -0.96
C ASP A 80 2.51 -2.02 -0.68
N ALA A 81 2.89 -0.76 -0.47
CA ALA A 81 4.26 -0.40 -0.10
C ALA A 81 4.69 -1.07 1.21
N MET A 82 3.81 -1.07 2.22
CA MET A 82 4.05 -1.76 3.50
C MET A 82 4.17 -3.27 3.34
N GLY A 83 3.27 -3.89 2.59
CA GLY A 83 3.28 -5.33 2.33
C GLY A 83 4.58 -5.77 1.65
N GLN A 84 5.01 -5.01 0.63
CA GLN A 84 6.27 -5.26 -0.07
C GLN A 84 7.48 -5.07 0.85
N ALA A 85 7.50 -3.99 1.64
CA ALA A 85 8.61 -3.72 2.55
C ALA A 85 8.76 -4.78 3.64
N LEU A 86 7.66 -5.24 4.23
CA LEU A 86 7.68 -6.31 5.24
C LEU A 86 8.12 -7.65 4.65
N THR A 87 7.67 -7.95 3.43
CA THR A 87 8.09 -9.17 2.72
C THR A 87 9.58 -9.13 2.40
N ALA A 88 10.10 -7.99 1.94
CA ALA A 88 11.51 -7.82 1.65
C ALA A 88 12.39 -7.84 2.91
N LEU A 89 11.90 -7.27 4.02
CA LEU A 89 12.63 -7.23 5.28
C LEU A 89 12.68 -8.59 5.99
N ASN A 90 11.67 -9.44 5.79
CA ASN A 90 11.56 -10.78 6.37
C ASN A 90 11.81 -10.82 7.89
N ALA A 91 11.32 -9.82 8.62
CA ALA A 91 11.52 -9.68 10.07
C ALA A 91 10.16 -9.77 10.81
N PRO A 92 9.84 -10.90 11.44
CA PRO A 92 8.54 -11.10 12.09
C PRO A 92 8.30 -10.17 13.28
N ALA A 93 9.35 -9.77 14.00
CA ALA A 93 9.26 -8.81 15.09
C ALA A 93 8.73 -7.43 14.65
N VAL A 94 9.09 -6.98 13.44
CA VAL A 94 8.62 -5.70 12.86
C VAL A 94 7.14 -5.79 12.51
N ASN A 95 6.70 -6.93 11.97
CA ASN A 95 5.28 -7.18 11.70
C ASN A 95 4.46 -7.23 13.01
N ALA A 96 5.02 -7.82 14.07
CA ALA A 96 4.39 -7.80 15.39
C ALA A 96 4.26 -6.38 15.95
N ALA A 97 5.32 -5.56 15.84
CA ALA A 97 5.32 -4.16 16.30
C ALA A 97 4.31 -3.27 15.55
N LEU A 98 4.05 -3.54 14.26
CA LEU A 98 3.00 -2.84 13.50
C LEU A 98 1.58 -3.15 13.96
N ARG A 99 1.34 -4.33 14.54
CA ARG A 99 0.01 -4.72 15.03
C ARG A 99 -0.29 -4.14 16.41
N THR A 100 0.73 -3.94 17.24
CA THR A 100 0.57 -3.37 18.58
C THR A 100 0.42 -1.85 18.56
N ALA A 101 0.98 -1.18 17.55
CA ALA A 101 0.85 0.26 17.36
C ALA A 101 0.80 0.58 15.85
N PRO A 102 -0.42 0.59 15.26
CA PRO A 102 -0.56 0.79 13.83
C PRO A 102 -0.19 2.23 13.41
N PRO A 103 0.33 2.37 12.18
CA PRO A 103 0.73 3.66 11.63
C PRO A 103 -0.49 4.56 11.39
N GLY A 104 -0.62 5.62 12.19
CA GLY A 104 -1.78 6.53 12.17
C GLY A 104 -2.24 6.96 13.56
N ASP A 105 -1.91 6.18 14.59
CA ASP A 105 -2.22 6.44 16.01
C ASP A 105 -1.06 7.11 16.79
N ARG A 106 0.00 7.54 16.09
CA ARG A 106 1.18 8.21 16.66
C ARG A 106 1.27 9.66 16.20
#